data_AF-A0A1A3H6H7-F1
#
_entry.id   AF-A0A1A3H6H7-F1
#
_cell.length_a   1.000
_cell.length_b   1.000
_cell.length_c   1.000
_cell.angle_alpha   90.00
_cell.angle_beta   90.00
_cell.angle_gamma   90.00
#
_symmetry.space_group_name_H-M   'P 1'
#
loop_
_entity.id
_entity.type
_entity.pdbx_description
1 polymer ?
#
loop_
_entity_poly.entity_id
_entity_poly.type
_entity_poly.pdbx_seq_one_letter_code
_entity_poly.pdbx_strand_id
1 'polypeptide(L)' 'MVLHTARDRDGRRHLSEIAVLRRAPDGTVTVMTAWHVGRGAGPGMPALSELLASRGRS' A
#
# COMPACT_ATOMS: atom_id res chain seq x y z
N MET A 1 1.06 -5.32 -4.28
CA MET A 1 1.16 -4.14 -3.39
C MET A 1 2.62 -3.82 -3.16
N VAL A 2 2.93 -2.58 -2.77
CA VAL A 2 4.27 -2.12 -2.37
C VAL A 2 4.18 -1.57 -0.94
N LEU A 3 5.20 -1.86 -0.13
CA LEU A 3 5.36 -1.32 1.21
C LEU A 3 6.54 -0.36 1.19
N HIS A 4 6.28 0.92 1.43
CA HIS A 4 7.33 1.90 1.64
C HIS A 4 7.67 1.95 3.13
N THR A 5 8.95 1.82 3.42
CA THR A 5 9.47 1.96 4.78
C THR A 5 10.40 3.15 4.85
N ALA A 6 10.40 3.83 5.98
CA ALA A 6 11.31 4.92 6.28
C ALA A 6 12.01 4.65 7.61
N ARG A 7 13.03 5.45 7.92
CA ARG A 7 13.68 5.44 9.24
C ARG A 7 13.32 6.71 9.99
N ASP A 8 13.08 6.60 11.29
CA ASP A 8 12.97 7.78 12.15
C ASP A 8 14.36 8.31 12.54
N ARG A 9 14.39 9.39 13.34
CA ARG A 9 15.63 10.01 13.83
C ARG A 9 16.46 9.10 14.74
N ASP A 10 15.83 8.09 15.35
CA ASP A 10 16.49 7.09 16.20
C ASP A 10 16.96 5.88 15.36
N GLY A 11 16.81 5.95 14.03
CA GLY A 11 17.23 4.92 13.07
C GLY A 11 16.27 3.74 12.95
N ARG A 12 15.12 3.75 13.64
CA ARG A 12 14.16 2.65 13.62
C ARG A 12 13.37 2.67 12.33
N ARG A 13 13.23 1.49 11.71
CA ARG A 13 12.40 1.31 10.52
C ARG A 13 10.93 1.36 10.93
N HIS A 14 10.14 2.13 10.18
CA HIS A 14 8.69 2.15 10.28
C HIS A 14 8.06 2.06 8.89
N LEU A 15 6.81 1.60 8.85
CA LEU A 15 6.01 1.62 7.63
C LEU A 15 5.52 3.04 7.38
N SER A 16 5.92 3.64 6.25
CA SER A 16 5.53 5.01 5.89
C SER A 16 4.32 5.02 4.95
N GLU A 17 4.21 4.03 4.07
CA GLU A 17 3.10 3.93 3.12
C GLU A 17 2.82 2.47 2.70
N ILE A 18 1.55 2.17 2.47
CA ILE A 18 1.10 1.01 1.70
C ILE A 18 0.45 1.51 0.43
N ALA A 19 0.92 1.03 -0.72
CA ALA A 19 0.33 1.32 -2.01
C ALA A 19 -0.09 0.03 -2.74
N VAL A 20 -1.23 0.07 -3.40
CA VAL A 20 -1.69 -1.00 -4.28
C VAL A 20 -1.33 -0.65 -5.72
N LEU A 21 -0.96 -1.68 -6.48
CA LEU A 21 -0.66 -1.56 -7.90
C LEU A 21 -1.89 -2.00 -8.68
N ARG A 22 -2.38 -1.17 -9.59
CA ARG A 22 -3.42 -1.54 -10.54
C ARG A 22 -2.82 -1.53 -11.94
N ARG A 23 -2.93 -2.66 -12.63
CA ARG A 23 -2.52 -2.76 -14.03
C ARG A 23 -3.73 -2.48 -14.93
N ALA A 24 -3.59 -1.54 -15.84
CA ALA A 24 -4.55 -1.24 -16.88
C ALA A 24 -4.36 -2.19 -18.09
N PRO A 25 -5.38 -2.35 -18.95
CA PRO A 25 -5.31 -3.27 -20.09
C PRO A 25 -4.21 -2.95 -21.11
N ASP A 26 -3.81 -1.68 -21.20
CA ASP A 26 -2.70 -1.20 -22.04
C ASP A 26 -1.31 -1.54 -21.47
N GLY A 27 -1.26 -2.20 -20.31
CA GLY A 27 -0.03 -2.57 -19.62
C GLY A 27 0.47 -1.51 -18.63
N THR A 28 -0.13 -0.33 -18.59
CA THR A 28 0.22 0.73 -17.65
C THR A 28 -0.06 0.30 -16.22
N VAL A 29 0.85 0.61 -15.28
CA VAL A 29 0.66 0.34 -13.85
C VAL A 29 0.49 1.65 -13.11
N THR A 30 -0.62 1.80 -12.42
CA THR A 30 -0.87 2.93 -11.52
C THR A 30 -0.64 2.51 -10.07
N VAL A 31 -0.13 3.45 -9.29
CA VAL A 31 0.12 3.28 -7.86
C VAL A 31 -0.94 4.08 -7.12
N MET A 32 -1.69 3.42 -6.23
CA MET A 32 -2.70 4.08 -5.41
C MET A 32 -2.36 3.89 -3.93
N THR A 33 -2.15 5.00 -3.22
CA THR A 33 -1.94 4.98 -1.77
C THR A 33 -3.18 4.42 -1.07
N ALA A 34 -3.01 3.30 -0.39
CA ALA A 34 -4.03 2.69 0.45
C ALA A 34 -3.96 3.22 1.88
N TRP A 35 -2.75 3.48 2.38
CA TRP A 35 -2.52 4.07 3.70
C TRP A 35 -1.17 4.80 3.74
N HIS A 36 -1.10 5.91 4.48
CA HIS A 36 0.13 6.64 4.72
C HIS A 36 0.22 7.10 6.17
N VAL A 37 1.41 7.03 6.77
CA VAL A 37 1.62 7.30 8.21
C VAL A 37 1.11 8.67 8.67
N GLY A 38 1.29 9.71 7.85
CA GLY A 38 0.83 11.07 8.15
C GLY A 38 -0.60 11.41 7.70
N ARG A 39 -1.27 10.55 6.92
CA ARG A 39 -2.60 10.85 6.33
C ARG A 39 -3.68 9.82 6.67
N GLY A 40 -3.29 8.64 7.17
CA GLY A 40 -4.21 7.54 7.39
C GLY A 40 -4.62 6.85 6.08
N ALA A 41 -5.85 6.35 6.03
CA ALA A 41 -6.38 5.62 4.88
C ALA A 41 -6.53 6.52 3.63
N GLY A 42 -6.26 5.94 2.47
CA GLY A 42 -6.39 6.58 1.17
C GLY A 42 -7.29 5.80 0.20
N PRO A 43 -7.46 6.29 -1.04
CA PRO A 43 -8.36 5.70 -2.03
C PRO A 43 -8.03 4.24 -2.40
N GLY A 44 -6.79 3.78 -2.18
CA GLY A 44 -6.40 2.40 -2.41
C GLY A 44 -6.87 1.40 -1.35
N MET A 45 -7.47 1.88 -0.24
CA MET A 45 -7.83 1.02 0.89
C MET A 45 -8.79 -0.12 0.55
N PRO A 46 -9.87 0.08 -0.24
CA PRO A 46 -10.76 -1.03 -0.63
C PRO A 46 -10.03 -2.15 -1.38
N ALA A 47 -9.15 -1.78 -2.31
CA ALA A 47 -8.36 -2.75 -3.07
C ALA A 47 -7.31 -3.47 -2.19
N LEU A 48 -6.74 -2.77 -1.19
CA LEU A 48 -5.87 -3.42 -0.20
C LEU A 48 -6.64 -4.45 0.62
N SER A 49 -7.84 -4.10 1.10
CA SER A 49 -8.70 -5.02 1.85
C SER A 49 -9.04 -6.27 1.05
N GLU A 50 -9.35 -6.13 -0.24
CA GLU A 50 -9.61 -7.26 -1.14
C GLU A 50 -8.38 -8.17 -1.32
N LEU A 51 -7.20 -7.58 -1.51
CA LEU A 51 -5.94 -8.32 -1.61
C LEU A 51 -5.62 -9.08 -0.31
N LEU A 52 -5.85 -8.48 0.85
CA LEU A 52 -5.61 -9.14 2.14
C LEU A 52 -6.63 -10.26 2.39
N ALA A 53 -7.90 -10.02 2.09
CA ALA A 53 -8.97 -11.01 2.24
C ALA A 53 -8.75 -12.23 1.33
N SER A 54 -8.27 -12.03 0.10
CA SER A 54 -7.94 -13.13 -0.81
C SER A 54 -6.73 -13.95 -0.35
N ARG A 55 -5.78 -13.33 0.35
CA ARG A 55 -4.57 -13.98 0.85
C ARG A 55 -4.76 -14.74 2.16
N GLY A 56 -5.70 -14.33 3.00
CA GLY A 56 -6.04 -14.99 4.27
C GLY A 56 -6.84 -16.30 4.13
N ARG A 57 -7.10 -16.76 2.90
CA ARG A 57 -7.80 -18.02 2.59
C ARG A 57 -6.85 -19.12 2.09
N SER A 58 -5.56 -19.03 2.43
CA SER A 58 -4.53 -20.03 2.11
C SER A 58 -4.15 -20.87 3.32
#